data_AF-A0A5C8IGC2-F1
#
_entry.id   AF-A0A5C8IGC2-F1
#
_cell.length_a   1.000
_cell.length_b   1.000
_cell.length_c   1.000
_cell.angle_alpha   90.00
_cell.angle_beta   90.00
_cell.angle_gamma   90.00
#
_symmetry.space_group_name_H-M   'P 1'
#
loop_
_entity.id
_entity.type
_entity.pdbx_description
1 polymer ?
#
loop_
_entity_poly.entity_id
_entity_poly.type
_entity_poly.pdbx_seq_one_letter_code
_entity_poly.pdbx_strand_id
1 'polypeptide(L)'
;MAFFRSRRGVDPELPRDDRGFGSFDDYIYDLAPRNKRVTLVLANSNPHQDALREIFESEQEGVETAISPRSLEAERVDAPIEVRLFTGRRVSGVVGSVPRGLESVIDETLRRLDGSGKKARIPARVEKRREGYRVVLLMGSLK
;
A
#
# COMPACT_ATOMS: atom_id res chain seq x y z
N MET A 1 22.85 18.51 0.87
CA MET A 1 22.44 17.09 0.74
C MET A 1 21.46 16.78 1.85
N ALA A 2 20.15 16.79 1.56
CA ALA A 2 19.12 16.52 2.57
C ALA A 2 18.95 15.00 2.72
N PHE A 3 19.18 14.51 3.94
CA PHE A 3 18.96 13.14 4.34
C PHE A 3 17.48 12.80 4.24
N PHE A 4 17.10 12.10 3.17
CA PHE A 4 15.81 11.42 3.09
C PHE A 4 15.75 10.37 4.20
N ARG A 5 15.28 10.77 5.39
CA ARG A 5 14.82 9.82 6.42
C ARG A 5 13.53 9.20 5.92
N SER A 6 13.71 8.27 4.98
CA SER A 6 12.81 7.17 4.75
C SER A 6 12.62 6.46 6.10
N ARG A 7 11.54 6.81 6.83
CA ARG A 7 11.14 6.11 8.05
C ARG A 7 10.51 4.78 7.59
N ARG A 8 11.29 3.70 7.65
CA ARG A 8 10.76 2.33 7.63
C ARG A 8 9.63 2.22 8.65
N GLY A 9 8.62 1.39 8.35
CA GLY A 9 7.52 1.15 9.29
C GLY A 9 8.06 0.81 10.68
N VAL A 10 7.37 1.29 11.71
CA VAL A 10 7.87 1.23 13.10
C VAL A 10 7.52 -0.08 13.78
N ASP A 11 6.81 -0.97 13.08
CA ASP A 11 6.27 -2.21 13.62
C ASP A 11 7.38 -3.14 14.12
N PRO A 12 7.50 -3.39 15.44
CA PRO A 12 8.56 -4.22 15.99
C PRO A 12 8.38 -5.71 15.67
N GLU A 13 7.16 -6.16 15.36
CA GLU A 13 6.83 -7.58 15.14
C GLU A 13 7.32 -8.10 13.79
N LEU A 14 7.47 -7.20 12.81
CA LEU A 14 7.95 -7.56 11.48
C LEU A 14 9.48 -7.39 11.35
N PRO A 15 10.15 -8.28 10.58
CA PRO A 15 11.56 -8.11 10.21
C PRO A 15 11.81 -6.72 9.62
N ARG A 16 12.96 -6.11 9.92
CA ARG A 16 13.28 -4.72 9.55
C ARG A 16 13.10 -4.41 8.05
N ASP A 17 13.24 -5.43 7.22
CA ASP A 17 13.16 -5.32 5.77
C ASP A 17 11.73 -5.54 5.24
N ASP A 18 10.80 -5.95 6.10
CA ASP A 18 9.39 -6.26 5.81
C ASP A 18 8.39 -5.29 6.45
N ARG A 19 8.86 -4.25 7.14
CA ARG A 19 8.00 -3.25 7.81
C ARG A 19 7.28 -2.30 6.86
N GLY A 20 7.46 -2.48 5.56
CA GLY A 20 6.99 -1.54 4.55
C GLY A 20 7.63 -0.16 4.68
N PHE A 21 7.23 0.75 3.80
CA PHE A 21 7.85 2.06 3.69
C PHE A 21 6.85 3.13 3.27
N GLY A 22 6.86 4.26 3.99
CA GLY A 22 6.13 5.46 3.61
C GLY A 22 6.35 6.54 4.67
N SER A 23 6.15 7.81 4.31
CA SER A 23 6.26 8.92 5.25
C SER A 23 5.01 9.78 5.21
N PHE A 24 4.53 10.19 6.40
CA PHE A 24 3.50 11.24 6.50
C PHE A 24 3.95 12.56 5.90
N ASP A 25 5.26 12.84 5.91
CA ASP A 25 5.82 14.06 5.33
C ASP A 25 5.62 14.15 3.80
N ASP A 26 5.32 13.03 3.15
CA ASP A 26 5.01 12.96 1.73
C ASP A 26 3.55 13.37 1.43
N TYR A 27 2.76 13.63 2.46
CA TYR A 27 1.37 14.04 2.35
C TYR A 27 1.18 15.49 2.84
N ILE A 28 0.13 16.14 2.36
CA ILE A 28 -0.28 17.50 2.78
C ILE A 28 -1.51 17.41 3.69
N TYR A 29 -1.94 18.55 4.26
CA TYR A 29 -2.97 18.69 5.29
C TYR A 29 -4.15 17.70 5.25
N ASP A 30 -4.69 17.36 4.07
CA ASP A 30 -5.80 16.40 3.91
C ASP A 30 -5.34 14.95 3.66
N LEU A 31 -4.12 14.58 4.03
CA LEU A 31 -3.49 13.30 3.66
C LEU A 31 -3.47 13.04 2.14
N ALA A 32 -3.53 14.10 1.35
CA ALA A 32 -3.36 14.03 -0.10
C ALA A 32 -1.86 13.90 -0.44
N PRO A 33 -1.48 13.08 -1.43
CA PRO A 33 -0.09 12.96 -1.84
C PRO A 33 0.44 14.32 -2.32
N ARG A 34 1.61 14.72 -1.80
CA ARG A 34 2.24 16.00 -2.14
C ARG A 34 2.59 16.09 -3.62
N ASN A 35 3.07 14.99 -4.21
CA ASN A 35 3.48 14.93 -5.62
C ASN A 35 3.12 13.59 -6.27
N LYS A 36 3.31 13.47 -7.59
CA LYS A 36 3.02 12.23 -8.34
C LYS A 36 3.97 11.07 -8.04
N ARG A 37 5.07 11.32 -7.34
CA ARG A 37 6.10 10.33 -6.98
C ARG A 37 5.90 9.73 -5.59
N VAL A 38 4.88 10.18 -4.85
CA VAL A 38 4.57 9.61 -3.53
C VAL A 38 4.17 8.15 -3.72
N THR A 39 4.90 7.27 -3.07
CA THR A 39 4.64 5.83 -3.06
C THR A 39 4.58 5.32 -1.63
N LEU A 40 3.88 4.20 -1.46
CA LEU A 40 3.78 3.50 -0.18
C LEU A 40 4.05 2.02 -0.41
N VAL A 41 5.07 1.48 0.25
CA VAL A 41 5.42 0.06 0.16
C VAL A 41 4.71 -0.69 1.28
N LEU A 42 4.02 -1.77 0.93
CA LEU A 42 3.32 -2.60 1.89
C LEU A 42 4.28 -3.28 2.86
N ALA A 43 3.78 -3.48 4.07
CA ALA A 43 4.39 -4.31 5.10
C ALA A 43 3.95 -5.77 4.95
N ASN A 44 4.61 -6.68 5.65
CA ASN A 44 4.24 -8.09 5.75
C ASN A 44 4.04 -8.79 4.39
N SER A 45 4.89 -8.47 3.41
CA SER A 45 4.86 -9.10 2.08
C SER A 45 5.68 -10.40 2.03
N ASN A 46 6.53 -10.66 3.03
CA ASN A 46 7.35 -11.87 3.09
C ASN A 46 6.57 -13.21 3.14
N PRO A 47 5.44 -13.35 3.85
CA PRO A 47 4.67 -14.60 3.81
C PRO A 47 3.94 -14.82 2.47
N HIS A 48 3.85 -13.79 1.62
CA HIS A 48 3.06 -13.82 0.38
C HIS A 48 3.92 -13.79 -0.89
N GLN A 49 5.19 -14.22 -0.80
CA GLN A 49 6.14 -14.16 -1.91
C GLN A 49 5.72 -14.98 -3.13
N ASP A 50 5.06 -16.11 -2.93
CA ASP A 50 4.59 -16.97 -4.02
C ASP A 50 3.46 -16.30 -4.80
N ALA A 51 2.49 -15.69 -4.10
CA ALA A 51 1.43 -14.91 -4.74
C ALA A 51 1.98 -13.69 -5.48
N LEU A 52 2.98 -13.01 -4.90
CA LEU A 52 3.63 -11.87 -5.53
C LEU A 52 4.44 -12.27 -6.76
N ARG A 53 5.11 -13.42 -6.72
CA ARG A 53 5.83 -13.98 -7.86
C ARG A 53 4.86 -14.26 -9.00
N GLU A 54 3.74 -14.92 -8.73
CA GLU A 54 2.73 -15.21 -9.75
C GLU A 54 2.22 -13.93 -10.41
N ILE A 55 1.95 -12.88 -9.62
CA ILE A 55 1.52 -11.58 -10.14
C ILE A 55 2.60 -10.92 -10.99
N PHE A 56 3.86 -10.99 -10.55
CA PHE A 56 4.99 -10.40 -11.26
C PHE A 56 5.27 -11.14 -12.59
N GLU A 57 5.23 -12.47 -12.59
CA GLU A 57 5.41 -13.32 -13.77
C GLU A 57 4.24 -13.22 -14.76
N SER A 58 3.04 -12.91 -14.27
CA SER A 58 1.88 -12.68 -15.14
C SER A 58 1.97 -11.40 -15.97
N GLU A 59 3.01 -10.56 -15.77
CA GLU A 59 3.25 -9.26 -16.43
C GLU A 59 2.00 -8.39 -16.58
N GLN A 60 1.09 -8.44 -15.61
CA GLN A 60 -0.19 -7.75 -15.75
C GLN A 60 0.01 -6.24 -15.57
N GLU A 61 -0.26 -5.49 -16.63
CA GLU A 61 -0.33 -4.03 -16.57
C GLU A 61 -1.56 -3.58 -15.79
N GLY A 62 -1.40 -2.53 -14.97
CA GLY A 62 -2.52 -1.93 -14.25
C GLY A 62 -2.98 -2.70 -13.01
N VAL A 63 -2.04 -3.14 -12.18
CA VAL A 63 -2.37 -3.71 -10.87
C VAL A 63 -2.98 -2.62 -9.99
N GLU A 64 -4.13 -2.90 -9.39
CA GLU A 64 -4.83 -1.97 -8.50
C GLU A 64 -5.02 -2.62 -7.13
N THR A 65 -5.25 -1.83 -6.09
CA THR A 65 -5.66 -2.38 -4.79
C THR A 65 -7.14 -2.76 -4.81
N ALA A 66 -7.43 -3.90 -4.20
CA ALA A 66 -8.76 -4.42 -3.95
C ALA A 66 -9.02 -4.39 -2.44
N ILE A 67 -9.10 -3.18 -1.88
CA ILE A 67 -9.35 -2.94 -0.45
C ILE A 67 -10.53 -2.00 -0.29
N SER A 68 -11.28 -2.17 0.79
CA SER A 68 -12.31 -1.23 1.21
C SER A 68 -11.79 -0.41 2.38
N PRO A 69 -12.22 0.86 2.53
CA PRO A 69 -11.88 1.66 3.70
C PRO A 69 -12.35 0.96 4.98
N ARG A 70 -11.63 1.15 6.09
CA ARG A 70 -11.99 0.53 7.37
C ARG A 70 -13.38 0.97 7.81
N SER A 71 -14.12 0.01 8.40
CA SER A 71 -15.33 0.32 9.16
C SER A 71 -14.96 0.87 10.55
N LEU A 72 -15.89 1.60 11.18
CA LEU A 72 -15.70 2.13 12.53
C LEU A 72 -15.41 1.05 13.59
N GLU A 73 -15.84 -0.20 13.35
CA GLU A 73 -15.53 -1.32 14.23
C GLU A 73 -14.09 -1.82 14.04
N ALA A 74 -13.58 -1.86 12.80
CA ALA A 74 -12.20 -2.24 12.49
C ALA A 74 -11.19 -1.23 13.05
N GLU A 75 -11.55 0.06 13.10
CA GLU A 75 -10.75 1.10 13.75
C GLU A 75 -10.64 0.88 15.27
N ARG A 76 -11.70 0.38 15.93
CA ARG A 76 -11.70 0.14 17.39
C ARG A 76 -10.82 -1.02 17.83
N VAL A 77 -10.61 -2.01 16.97
CA VAL A 77 -9.83 -3.22 17.29
C VAL A 77 -8.38 -3.14 16.83
N ASP A 78 -7.96 -2.02 16.24
CA ASP A 78 -6.60 -1.81 15.71
C ASP A 78 -6.11 -2.96 14.82
N ALA A 79 -7.03 -3.55 14.04
CA ALA A 79 -6.72 -4.67 13.17
C ALA A 79 -5.87 -4.22 11.97
N PRO A 80 -4.82 -4.97 11.60
CA PRO A 80 -4.03 -4.66 10.41
C PRO A 80 -4.89 -4.64 9.14
N ILE A 81 -4.67 -3.65 8.28
CA ILE A 81 -5.35 -3.60 6.97
C ILE A 81 -4.63 -4.53 6.01
N GLU A 82 -5.21 -5.70 5.76
CA GLU A 82 -4.77 -6.61 4.72
C GLU A 82 -5.06 -6.05 3.33
N VAL A 83 -4.05 -6.02 2.48
CA VAL A 83 -4.15 -5.53 1.11
C VAL A 83 -4.21 -6.71 0.16
N ARG A 84 -5.18 -6.65 -0.75
CA ARG A 84 -5.32 -7.54 -1.91
C ARG A 84 -5.12 -6.72 -3.18
N LEU A 85 -4.68 -7.37 -4.25
CA LEU A 85 -4.47 -6.73 -5.54
C LEU A 85 -5.48 -7.23 -6.56
N PHE A 86 -6.05 -6.31 -7.32
CA PHE A 86 -6.79 -6.59 -8.52
C PHE A 86 -5.80 -6.67 -9.69
N THR A 87 -5.71 -7.84 -10.29
CA THR A 87 -4.86 -8.13 -11.44
C THR A 87 -5.80 -8.44 -12.60
N GLY A 88 -6.16 -7.41 -13.37
CA GLY A 88 -6.95 -7.46 -14.61
C GLY A 88 -8.36 -8.05 -14.49
N ARG A 89 -8.46 -9.36 -14.25
CA ARG A 89 -9.71 -10.13 -14.15
C ARG A 89 -9.90 -10.83 -12.81
N ARG A 90 -8.89 -10.87 -11.94
CA ARG A 90 -8.93 -11.60 -10.67
C ARG A 90 -8.46 -10.74 -9.49
N VAL A 91 -9.04 -10.99 -8.33
CA VAL A 91 -8.53 -10.51 -7.04
C VAL A 91 -7.52 -11.53 -6.54
N SER A 92 -6.31 -11.07 -6.20
CA SER A 92 -5.28 -11.90 -5.60
C SER A 92 -5.66 -12.25 -4.16
N GLY A 93 -4.94 -13.22 -3.59
CA GLY A 93 -4.87 -13.37 -2.14
C GLY A 93 -4.29 -12.12 -1.47
N VAL A 94 -4.17 -12.18 -0.14
CA VAL A 94 -3.48 -11.13 0.63
C VAL A 94 -2.02 -11.07 0.17
N VAL A 95 -1.53 -9.86 -0.11
CA VAL A 95 -0.17 -9.60 -0.61
C VAL A 95 0.72 -8.87 0.39
N GLY A 96 0.12 -8.44 1.49
CA GLY A 96 0.75 -7.69 2.57
C GLY A 96 -0.28 -6.88 3.33
N SER A 97 0.20 -6.06 4.25
CA SER A 97 -0.59 -5.15 5.05
C SER A 97 -0.14 -3.71 4.88
N VAL A 98 -1.03 -2.77 5.20
CA VAL A 98 -0.64 -1.36 5.29
C VAL A 98 0.34 -1.19 6.46
N PRO A 99 1.47 -0.48 6.28
CA PRO A 99 2.39 -0.22 7.38
C PRO A 99 1.70 0.51 8.53
N ARG A 100 1.94 0.05 9.76
CA ARG A 100 1.32 0.63 10.96
C ARG A 100 1.57 2.13 11.05
N GLY A 101 0.51 2.86 11.35
CA GLY A 101 0.52 4.32 11.41
C GLY A 101 0.22 4.98 10.08
N LEU A 102 0.36 4.34 8.91
CA LEU A 102 -0.03 4.92 7.62
C LEU A 102 -1.45 4.53 7.18
N GLU A 103 -2.21 3.87 8.04
CA GLU A 103 -3.57 3.41 7.76
C GLU A 103 -4.52 4.56 7.41
N SER A 104 -4.45 5.68 8.15
CA SER A 104 -5.28 6.86 7.89
C SER A 104 -5.09 7.45 6.49
N VAL A 105 -3.87 7.33 5.93
CA VAL A 105 -3.58 7.83 4.58
C VAL A 105 -4.34 7.01 3.52
N ILE A 106 -4.39 5.70 3.72
CA ILE A 106 -5.11 4.79 2.82
C ILE A 106 -6.61 5.02 2.93
N ASP A 107 -7.15 5.07 4.16
CA ASP A 107 -8.57 5.30 4.40
C ASP A 107 -9.04 6.62 3.77
N GLU A 108 -8.30 7.71 3.99
CA GLU A 108 -8.64 9.02 3.43
C GLU A 108 -8.52 9.05 1.90
N THR A 109 -7.52 8.36 1.34
CA THR A 109 -7.38 8.24 -0.12
C THR A 109 -8.57 7.50 -0.73
N LEU A 110 -9.02 6.40 -0.12
CA LEU A 110 -10.18 5.64 -0.59
C LEU A 110 -11.48 6.45 -0.47
N ARG A 111 -11.70 7.13 0.66
CA ARG A 111 -12.85 8.02 0.88
C ARG A 111 -12.89 9.16 -0.14
N ARG A 112 -11.74 9.75 -0.46
CA ARG A 112 -11.62 10.77 -1.51
C ARG A 112 -11.99 10.22 -2.89
N LEU A 113 -11.49 9.04 -3.25
CA LEU A 113 -11.82 8.42 -4.53
C LEU A 113 -13.33 8.16 -4.64
N ASP A 114 -13.92 7.60 -3.59
CA ASP A 114 -15.35 7.32 -3.50
C ASP A 114 -16.19 8.61 -3.60
N GLY A 115 -15.84 9.65 -2.83
CA GLY A 115 -16.49 10.96 -2.88
C GLY A 115 -16.31 11.69 -4.23
N SER A 116 -15.23 11.39 -4.97
CA SER A 116 -15.00 11.91 -6.32
C SER A 116 -15.71 11.12 -7.44
N GLY A 117 -16.48 10.08 -7.09
CA GLY A 117 -17.13 9.19 -8.05
C GLY A 117 -16.17 8.27 -8.82
N LYS A 118 -14.91 8.20 -8.40
CA LYS A 118 -13.91 7.27 -8.94
C LYS A 118 -14.00 5.95 -8.19
N LYS A 119 -13.55 4.87 -8.84
CA LYS A 119 -13.39 3.59 -8.15
C LYS A 119 -12.40 3.78 -7.01
N ALA A 120 -12.76 3.35 -5.80
CA ALA A 120 -11.89 3.36 -4.62
C ALA A 120 -10.77 2.31 -4.73
N ARG A 121 -9.89 2.51 -5.71
CA ARG A 121 -8.79 1.61 -6.08
C ARG A 121 -7.53 2.43 -6.29
N ILE A 122 -6.49 2.07 -5.56
CA ILE A 122 -5.18 2.71 -5.63
C ILE A 122 -4.29 1.88 -6.58
N PRO A 123 -3.70 2.47 -7.63
CA PRO A 123 -2.75 1.78 -8.48
C PRO A 123 -1.55 1.27 -7.69
N ALA A 124 -1.11 0.06 -8.01
CA ALA A 124 -0.02 -0.63 -7.35
C ALA A 124 0.95 -1.20 -8.38
N ARG A 125 2.18 -1.46 -7.94
CA ARG A 125 3.22 -2.11 -8.72
C ARG A 125 3.91 -3.15 -7.87
N VAL A 126 4.19 -4.32 -8.43
CA VAL A 126 5.06 -5.30 -7.79
C VAL A 126 6.49 -5.06 -8.28
N GLU A 127 7.41 -4.88 -7.34
CA GLU A 127 8.85 -4.72 -7.61
C GLU A 127 9.62 -5.92 -7.08
N LYS A 128 10.55 -6.44 -7.89
CA LYS A 128 11.51 -7.45 -7.46
C LYS A 128 12.71 -6.77 -6.80
N ARG A 129 12.96 -7.06 -5.53
CA ARG A 129 14.14 -6.66 -4.77
C ARG A 129 15.04 -7.88 -4.51
N ARG A 130 16.26 -7.62 -4.03
CA ARG A 130 17.22 -8.69 -3.68
C ARG A 130 16.69 -9.63 -2.60
N GLU A 131 15.84 -9.11 -1.71
CA GLU A 131 15.28 -9.83 -0.56
C GLU A 131 13.91 -10.47 -0.87
N GLY A 132 13.33 -10.21 -2.05
CA GLY A 132 12.01 -10.71 -2.43
C GLY A 132 11.19 -9.71 -3.24
N TYR A 133 9.93 -10.05 -3.48
CA TYR A 133 8.94 -9.21 -4.12
C TYR A 133 8.29 -8.27 -3.11
N ARG A 134 8.09 -7.02 -3.53
CA ARG A 134 7.50 -5.94 -2.73
C ARG A 134 6.37 -5.29 -3.51
N VAL A 135 5.30 -4.93 -2.81
CA VAL A 135 4.19 -4.18 -3.41
C VAL A 135 4.37 -2.70 -3.10
N VAL A 136 4.36 -1.89 -4.14
CA VAL A 136 4.48 -0.44 -4.08
C VAL A 136 3.16 0.16 -4.56
N LEU A 137 2.42 0.78 -3.66
CA LEU A 137 1.25 1.58 -3.97
C LEU A 137 1.69 2.94 -4.53
N LEU A 138 1.16 3.28 -5.69
CA LEU A 138 1.47 4.52 -6.40
C LEU A 138 0.49 5.62 -5.98
N MET A 139 0.53 6.01 -4.70
CA MET A 139 -0.39 6.98 -4.10
C MET A 139 -0.45 8.30 -4.90
N GLY A 140 0.70 8.79 -5.37
CA GLY A 140 0.81 10.02 -6.15
C GLY A 140 0.19 9.96 -7.55
N SER A 141 -0.06 8.75 -8.10
CA SER A 141 -0.68 8.62 -9.43
C SER A 141 -2.15 9.06 -9.45
N LEU A 142 -2.79 9.16 -8.29
CA LEU A 142 -4.19 9.56 -8.13
C LEU A 142 -4.42 11.08 -8.11
N LYS A 143 -3.34 11.88 -8.10
CA LYS A 143 -3.37 13.35 -8.16
C LYS A 143 -3.49 13.86 -9.58
#